data_AF-A0A917S9R2-F1
#
_entry.id   AF-A0A917S9R2-F1
#
_cell.length_a   1.000
_cell.length_b   1.000
_cell.length_c   1.000
_cell.angle_alpha   90.00
_cell.angle_beta   90.00
_cell.angle_gamma   90.00
#
_symmetry.space_group_name_H-M   'P 1'
#
loop_
_entity.id
_entity.type
_entity.pdbx_description
1 polymer ?
#
loop_
_entity_poly.entity_id
_entity_poly.type
_entity_poly.pdbx_seq_one_letter_code
_entity_poly.pdbx_strand_id
1 'polypeptide(L)'
;MLGRSRSDDFDHEAFFVAMDGRRQQQGLSWTGLATAIWEQSRVLNEQRGDHPISPGTLSGMRRRASCQHVLFVLRWLGRAPEDFLPDPREETVGVPLPEADDAHRLRWNLRRLYAVLDAGRGALGLTWAESARRLGCTSSQLTGLKAAKFATGMTLAMRITQATRRPAAEFVDVACW
;
A
#
# COMPACT_ATOMS: atom_id res chain seq x y z
N MET A 1 6.86 24.07 12.77
CA MET A 1 5.42 23.75 12.61
C MET A 1 5.30 22.61 11.60
N LEU A 2 5.18 21.37 12.06
CA LEU A 2 4.82 20.25 11.18
C LEU A 2 3.33 20.42 10.86
N GLY A 3 2.99 20.63 9.59
CA GLY A 3 1.61 20.71 9.16
C GLY A 3 0.86 19.45 9.61
N ARG A 4 -0.33 19.61 10.20
CA ARG A 4 -1.19 18.47 10.57
C ARG A 4 -1.36 17.58 9.34
N SER A 5 -0.87 16.33 9.45
CA SER A 5 -1.15 15.29 8.47
C SER A 5 -2.67 15.09 8.40
N ARG A 6 -3.21 14.81 7.21
CA ARG A 6 -4.64 14.58 7.07
C ARG A 6 -5.02 13.26 7.76
N SER A 7 -6.26 13.14 8.22
CA SER A 7 -6.72 11.91 8.87
C SER A 7 -6.77 10.70 7.94
N ASP A 8 -6.83 10.93 6.62
CA ASP A 8 -6.77 9.91 5.57
C ASP A 8 -5.34 9.63 5.08
N ASP A 9 -4.32 10.17 5.74
CA ASP A 9 -2.92 9.89 5.42
C ASP A 9 -2.44 8.62 6.12
N PHE A 10 -1.85 7.72 5.33
CA PHE A 10 -1.14 6.56 5.86
C PHE A 10 0.00 7.01 6.78
N ASP A 11 -0.04 6.58 8.04
CA ASP A 11 0.96 6.88 9.05
C ASP A 11 2.19 5.98 8.87
N HIS A 12 3.17 6.47 8.11
CA HIS A 12 4.44 5.78 7.86
C HIS A 12 5.24 5.58 9.14
N GLU A 13 5.06 6.43 10.16
CA GLU A 13 5.74 6.30 11.45
C GLU A 13 5.15 5.12 12.23
N ALA A 14 3.83 5.08 12.40
CA ALA A 14 3.15 3.98 13.08
C ALA A 14 3.39 2.64 12.37
N PHE A 15 3.36 2.64 11.03
CA PHE A 15 3.73 1.48 10.22
C PHE A 15 5.17 1.04 10.46
N PHE A 16 6.12 1.97 10.45
CA PHE A 16 7.53 1.66 10.69
C PHE A 16 7.74 1.10 12.10
N VAL A 17 7.12 1.68 13.13
CA VAL A 17 7.20 1.21 14.52
C VAL A 17 6.66 -0.22 14.64
N ALA A 18 5.53 -0.54 13.98
CA ALA A 18 4.99 -1.91 14.01
C ALA A 18 5.90 -2.92 13.30
N MET A 19 6.43 -2.55 12.13
CA MET A 19 7.41 -3.36 11.40
C MET A 19 8.68 -3.59 12.23
N ASP A 20 9.24 -2.52 12.79
CA ASP A 20 10.48 -2.59 13.56
C ASP A 20 10.29 -3.35 14.88
N GLY A 21 9.16 -3.15 15.55
CA GLY A 21 8.80 -3.89 16.76
C GLY A 21 8.75 -5.40 16.51
N ARG A 22 8.03 -5.85 15.48
CA ARG A 22 7.99 -7.29 15.12
C ARG A 22 9.37 -7.79 14.68
N ARG A 23 10.14 -6.99 13.96
CA ARG A 23 11.50 -7.34 13.50
C ARG A 23 12.41 -7.61 14.70
N GLN A 24 12.38 -6.72 15.69
CA GLN A 24 13.16 -6.84 16.92
C GLN A 24 12.69 -8.02 17.79
N GLN A 25 11.38 -8.23 17.92
CA GLN A 25 10.82 -9.38 18.65
C GLN A 25 11.26 -10.73 18.07
N GLN A 26 11.42 -10.81 16.75
CA GLN A 26 11.92 -12.00 16.08
C GLN A 26 13.46 -12.08 16.01
N GLY A 27 14.18 -11.13 16.62
CA GLY A 27 15.64 -11.08 16.60
C GLY A 27 16.25 -10.86 15.21
N LEU A 28 15.47 -10.33 14.26
CA LEU A 28 15.89 -10.19 12.87
C LEU A 28 16.74 -8.93 12.66
N SER A 29 17.83 -9.06 11.91
CA SER A 29 18.49 -7.89 11.28
C SER A 29 17.62 -7.34 10.15
N TRP A 30 17.96 -6.18 9.59
CA TRP A 30 17.29 -5.67 8.38
C TRP A 30 17.44 -6.62 7.18
N THR A 31 18.58 -7.29 7.06
CA THR A 31 18.79 -8.36 6.06
C THR A 31 17.91 -9.57 6.36
N GLY A 32 17.81 -9.97 7.63
CA GLY A 32 16.91 -11.05 8.04
C GLY A 32 15.45 -10.76 7.74
N LEU A 33 15.00 -9.52 7.94
CA LEU A 33 13.65 -9.09 7.55
C LEU A 33 13.47 -9.13 6.02
N ALA A 34 14.45 -8.66 5.25
CA ALA A 34 14.39 -8.73 3.79
C ALA A 34 14.24 -10.19 3.31
N THR A 35 14.99 -11.12 3.90
CA THR A 35 14.85 -12.56 3.64
C THR A 35 13.47 -13.08 4.07
N ALA A 36 13.00 -12.76 5.28
CA ALA A 36 11.69 -13.21 5.75
C ALA A 36 10.54 -12.74 4.84
N ILE A 37 10.60 -11.49 4.35
CA ILE A 37 9.62 -10.95 3.41
C ILE A 37 9.73 -11.66 2.06
N TRP A 38 10.95 -11.93 1.60
CA TRP A 38 11.22 -12.64 0.34
C TRP A 38 10.62 -14.05 0.35
N GLU A 39 10.84 -14.81 1.41
CA GLU A 39 10.39 -16.21 1.54
C GLU A 39 8.87 -16.37 1.54
N GLN A 40 8.08 -15.31 1.78
CA GLN A 40 6.62 -15.35 1.64
C GLN A 40 6.16 -15.73 0.22
N SER A 41 7.03 -15.62 -0.79
CA SER A 41 6.73 -15.92 -2.18
C SER A 41 7.82 -16.78 -2.83
N ARG A 42 8.45 -17.66 -2.06
CA ARG A 42 9.61 -18.46 -2.47
C ARG A 42 9.45 -19.14 -3.85
N VAL A 43 8.36 -19.85 -4.09
CA VAL A 43 8.10 -20.54 -5.36
C VAL A 43 8.00 -19.53 -6.51
N LEU A 44 7.30 -18.43 -6.31
CA LEU A 44 7.19 -17.39 -7.33
C LEU A 44 8.54 -16.72 -7.63
N ASN A 45 9.33 -16.49 -6.60
CA ASN A 45 10.66 -15.88 -6.70
C ASN A 45 11.59 -16.73 -7.58
N GLU A 46 11.60 -18.04 -7.34
CA GLU A 46 12.38 -19.03 -8.11
C GLU A 46 11.95 -19.03 -9.59
N GLN A 47 10.65 -19.00 -9.86
CA GLN A 47 10.11 -19.01 -11.24
C GLN A 47 10.45 -17.74 -12.03
N ARG A 48 10.56 -16.59 -11.35
CA ARG A 48 10.71 -15.28 -12.01
C ARG A 48 12.14 -14.77 -12.06
N GLY A 49 13.02 -15.29 -11.21
CA GLY A 49 14.37 -14.73 -11.06
C GLY A 49 14.36 -13.29 -10.55
N ASP A 50 13.36 -12.91 -9.75
CA ASP A 50 13.23 -11.56 -9.18
C ASP A 50 14.32 -11.30 -8.12
N HIS A 51 14.40 -10.06 -7.63
CA HIS A 51 15.30 -9.69 -6.53
C HIS A 51 14.56 -9.30 -5.24
N PRO A 52 15.13 -9.61 -4.06
CA PRO A 52 14.55 -9.20 -2.79
C PRO A 52 14.56 -7.68 -2.61
N ILE A 53 13.64 -7.20 -1.76
CA ILE A 53 13.64 -5.80 -1.31
C ILE A 53 14.96 -5.55 -0.59
N SER A 54 15.63 -4.44 -0.90
CA SER A 54 16.89 -4.13 -0.24
C SER A 54 16.67 -3.82 1.27
N PRO A 55 17.59 -4.22 2.16
CA PRO A 55 17.51 -3.88 3.58
C PRO A 55 17.43 -2.36 3.83
N GLY A 56 18.12 -1.56 3.01
CA GLY A 56 18.06 -0.10 3.07
C GLY A 56 16.68 0.47 2.69
N THR A 57 15.95 -0.20 1.79
CA THR A 57 14.57 0.18 1.49
C THR A 57 13.67 -0.03 2.71
N LEU A 58 13.84 -1.15 3.43
CA LEU A 58 13.08 -1.46 4.65
C LEU A 58 13.37 -0.46 5.76
N SER A 59 14.65 -0.24 6.09
CA SER A 59 15.03 0.73 7.14
C SER A 59 14.67 2.17 6.79
N GLY A 60 14.54 2.50 5.50
CA GLY A 60 14.13 3.81 5.01
C GLY A 60 12.61 4.05 4.99
N MET A 61 11.76 3.05 5.22
CA MET A 61 10.31 3.17 5.05
C MET A 61 9.64 4.20 5.98
N ARG A 62 10.29 4.55 7.10
CA ARG A 62 9.82 5.58 8.05
C ARG A 62 9.46 6.91 7.38
N ARG A 63 10.13 7.27 6.27
CA ARG A 63 9.90 8.54 5.57
C ARG A 63 8.84 8.42 4.48
N ARG A 64 9.03 7.45 3.58
CA ARG A 64 8.17 7.21 2.44
C ARG A 64 8.42 5.82 1.90
N ALA A 65 7.34 5.12 1.60
CA ALA A 65 7.39 3.84 0.89
C ALA A 65 6.39 3.82 -0.26
N SER A 66 6.70 3.05 -1.31
CA SER A 66 5.72 2.73 -2.36
C SER A 66 4.65 1.81 -1.78
N CYS A 67 3.42 1.90 -2.28
CA CYS A 67 2.33 1.07 -1.78
C CYS A 67 2.61 -0.43 -1.98
N GLN A 68 3.42 -0.79 -2.98
CA GLN A 68 3.83 -2.18 -3.22
C GLN A 68 4.81 -2.71 -2.18
N HIS A 69 5.82 -1.92 -1.77
CA HIS A 69 6.74 -2.39 -0.73
C HIS A 69 6.05 -2.46 0.63
N VAL A 70 5.18 -1.49 0.94
CA VAL A 70 4.35 -1.53 2.15
C VAL A 70 3.50 -2.79 2.17
N LEU A 71 2.87 -3.16 1.05
CA LEU A 71 2.02 -4.34 0.96
C LEU A 71 2.75 -5.65 1.31
N PHE A 72 4.02 -5.79 0.91
CA PHE A 72 4.82 -6.97 1.27
C PHE A 72 5.09 -7.07 2.78
N VAL A 73 5.32 -5.93 3.42
CA VAL A 73 5.51 -5.86 4.88
C VAL A 73 4.18 -6.06 5.61
N LEU A 74 3.07 -5.53 5.09
CA LEU A 74 1.74 -5.71 5.67
C LEU A 74 1.30 -7.18 5.66
N ARG A 75 1.59 -7.92 4.57
CA ARG A 75 1.42 -9.38 4.53
C ARG A 75 2.20 -10.04 5.65
N TRP A 76 3.48 -9.69 5.79
CA TRP A 76 4.32 -10.25 6.85
C TRP A 76 3.82 -9.90 8.25
N LEU A 77 3.31 -8.68 8.45
CA LEU A 77 2.70 -8.22 9.69
C LEU A 77 1.35 -8.89 9.98
N GLY A 78 0.64 -9.39 8.98
CA GLY A 78 -0.73 -9.88 9.11
C GLY A 78 -1.72 -8.73 9.40
N ARG A 79 -1.49 -7.54 8.82
CA ARG A 79 -2.27 -6.33 9.12
C ARG A 79 -2.81 -5.68 7.84
N ALA A 80 -3.97 -5.05 7.95
CA ALA A 80 -4.56 -4.27 6.88
C ALA A 80 -3.87 -2.89 6.74
N PRO A 81 -3.88 -2.26 5.56
CA PRO A 81 -3.45 -0.88 5.40
C PRO A 81 -4.16 0.13 6.32
N GLU A 82 -5.45 -0.07 6.55
CA GLU A 82 -6.34 0.80 7.33
C GLU A 82 -5.98 0.86 8.81
N ASP A 83 -5.29 -0.16 9.33
CA ASP A 83 -4.74 -0.19 10.69
C ASP A 83 -3.72 0.92 10.98
N PHE A 84 -3.22 1.57 9.92
CA PHE A 84 -2.23 2.64 9.98
C PHE A 84 -2.81 3.97 9.50
N LEU A 85 -4.13 4.13 9.58
CA LEU A 85 -4.81 5.41 9.42
C LEU A 85 -5.21 5.96 10.80
N PRO A 86 -5.00 7.26 11.07
CA PRO A 86 -5.44 7.86 12.33
C PRO A 86 -6.96 7.81 12.55
N ASP A 87 -7.76 7.93 11.49
CA ASP A 87 -9.22 7.91 11.53
C ASP A 87 -9.77 7.32 10.22
N PRO A 88 -9.73 5.98 10.07
CA PRO A 88 -10.23 5.29 8.89
C PRO A 88 -11.77 5.36 8.80
N ARG A 89 -12.30 5.38 7.58
CA ARG A 89 -13.74 5.26 7.32
C ARG A 89 -14.24 3.91 7.82
N GLU A 90 -15.39 3.91 8.49
CA GLU A 90 -16.04 2.72 9.03
C GLU A 90 -16.25 1.64 7.95
N GLU A 91 -16.56 2.02 6.71
CA GLU A 91 -16.76 1.09 5.60
C GLU A 91 -15.46 0.42 5.11
N THR A 92 -14.29 0.84 5.60
CA THR A 92 -12.98 0.37 5.16
C THR A 92 -12.22 -0.43 6.23
N VAL A 93 -12.63 -0.36 7.51
CA VAL A 93 -11.92 -1.04 8.61
C VAL A 93 -12.25 -2.52 8.71
N GLY A 94 -11.33 -3.29 9.31
CA GLY A 94 -11.55 -4.70 9.63
C GLY A 94 -11.55 -5.66 8.44
N VAL A 95 -11.22 -5.17 7.23
CA VAL A 95 -11.12 -6.00 6.04
C VAL A 95 -9.67 -6.47 5.87
N PRO A 96 -9.37 -7.77 6.06
CA PRO A 96 -8.01 -8.28 5.93
C PRO A 96 -7.54 -8.23 4.47
N LEU A 97 -6.22 -8.18 4.29
CA LEU A 97 -5.62 -8.41 2.98
C LEU A 97 -5.95 -9.84 2.49
N PRO A 98 -6.03 -10.08 1.17
CA PRO A 98 -6.20 -11.43 0.65
C PRO A 98 -5.07 -12.36 1.11
N GLU A 99 -5.42 -13.61 1.40
CA GLU A 99 -4.43 -14.65 1.67
C GLU A 99 -3.68 -15.02 0.39
N ALA A 100 -2.37 -15.16 0.49
CA ALA A 100 -1.51 -15.60 -0.60
C ALA A 100 -0.60 -16.73 -0.09
N ASP A 101 -0.31 -17.69 -0.96
CA ASP A 101 0.66 -18.77 -0.72
C ASP A 101 2.09 -18.36 -1.18
N ASP A 102 3.02 -19.31 -1.21
CA ASP A 102 4.40 -19.08 -1.66
C ASP A 102 4.57 -19.00 -3.18
N ALA A 103 3.53 -19.35 -3.96
CA ALA A 103 3.48 -19.23 -5.41
C ALA A 103 2.87 -17.89 -5.87
N HIS A 104 2.38 -17.07 -4.94
CA HIS A 104 1.76 -15.78 -5.24
C HIS A 104 2.31 -14.63 -4.40
N ARG A 105 2.05 -13.40 -4.86
CA ARG A 105 2.35 -12.14 -4.18
C ARG A 105 1.11 -11.25 -4.18
N LEU A 106 0.98 -10.46 -3.13
CA LEU A 106 0.00 -9.38 -3.10
C LEU A 106 0.48 -8.23 -4.00
N ARG A 107 -0.37 -7.80 -4.94
CA ARG A 107 -0.10 -6.71 -5.88
C ARG A 107 -1.24 -5.71 -5.88
N TRP A 108 -0.91 -4.42 -5.90
CA TRP A 108 -1.91 -3.38 -6.11
C TRP A 108 -2.43 -3.39 -7.55
N ASN A 109 -3.73 -3.55 -7.72
CA ASN A 109 -4.43 -3.34 -8.98
C ASN A 109 -4.77 -1.86 -9.17
N LEU A 110 -3.76 -1.08 -9.59
CA LEU A 110 -3.92 0.37 -9.80
C LEU A 110 -4.90 0.71 -10.91
N ARG A 111 -5.13 -0.20 -11.87
CA ARG A 111 -6.17 -0.04 -12.90
C ARG A 111 -7.57 -0.11 -12.29
N ARG A 112 -7.82 -1.06 -11.39
CA ARG A 112 -9.08 -1.16 -10.64
C ARG A 112 -9.27 0.06 -9.74
N LEU A 113 -8.22 0.47 -9.02
CA LEU A 113 -8.24 1.68 -8.20
C LEU A 113 -8.59 2.93 -9.03
N TYR A 114 -7.96 3.08 -10.20
CA TYR A 114 -8.27 4.15 -11.15
C TYR A 114 -9.73 4.08 -11.63
N ALA A 115 -10.21 2.91 -12.03
CA ALA A 115 -11.56 2.75 -12.56
C ALA A 115 -12.65 3.13 -11.53
N VAL A 116 -12.46 2.72 -10.27
CA VAL A 116 -13.39 3.10 -9.18
C VAL A 116 -13.31 4.60 -8.89
N LEU A 117 -12.11 5.19 -8.85
CA LEU A 117 -11.95 6.63 -8.69
C LEU A 117 -12.61 7.41 -9.83
N ASP A 118 -12.44 6.96 -11.09
CA ASP A 118 -12.98 7.61 -12.27
C ASP A 118 -14.52 7.55 -12.30
N ALA A 119 -15.11 6.41 -11.94
CA ALA A 119 -16.55 6.26 -11.79
C ALA A 119 -17.10 7.18 -10.69
N GLY A 120 -16.46 7.22 -9.52
CA GLY A 120 -16.85 8.11 -8.43
C GLY A 120 -16.72 9.60 -8.79
N ARG A 121 -15.63 9.96 -9.47
CA ARG A 121 -15.43 11.31 -10.03
C ARG A 121 -16.56 11.69 -10.99
N GLY A 122 -16.91 10.79 -11.92
CA GLY A 122 -17.98 10.99 -12.89
C GLY A 122 -19.36 11.16 -12.24
N ALA A 123 -19.69 10.31 -11.27
CA ALA A 123 -20.95 10.39 -10.52
C ALA A 123 -21.11 11.70 -9.74
N LEU A 124 -20.00 12.29 -9.30
CA LEU A 124 -19.98 13.57 -8.59
C LEU A 124 -19.84 14.79 -9.52
N GLY A 125 -19.79 14.60 -10.85
CA GLY A 125 -19.62 15.67 -11.83
C GLY A 125 -18.27 16.40 -11.72
N LEU A 126 -17.24 15.79 -11.14
CA LEU A 126 -15.97 16.44 -10.87
C LEU A 126 -15.00 16.36 -12.04
N THR A 127 -14.22 17.42 -12.21
CA THR A 127 -13.01 17.40 -13.02
C THR A 127 -11.88 16.65 -12.31
N TRP A 128 -10.84 16.27 -13.06
CA TRP A 128 -9.62 15.72 -12.48
C TRP A 128 -8.90 16.70 -11.56
N ALA A 129 -8.92 18.00 -11.89
CA ALA A 129 -8.30 19.05 -11.07
C ALA A 129 -9.00 19.18 -9.70
N GLU A 130 -10.32 19.14 -9.68
CA GLU A 130 -11.08 19.17 -8.42
C GLU A 130 -10.86 17.92 -7.58
N SER A 131 -10.84 16.75 -8.22
CA SER A 131 -10.55 15.48 -7.55
C SER A 131 -9.15 15.48 -6.94
N ALA A 132 -8.15 15.94 -7.69
CA ALA A 132 -6.78 16.05 -7.26
C ALA A 132 -6.62 17.02 -6.07
N ARG A 133 -7.31 18.17 -6.12
CA ARG A 133 -7.36 19.12 -5.00
C ARG A 133 -7.97 18.49 -3.75
N ARG A 134 -9.07 17.74 -3.87
CA ARG A 134 -9.71 17.04 -2.74
C ARG A 134 -8.78 16.00 -2.11
N LEU A 135 -8.05 15.27 -2.94
CA LEU A 135 -7.09 14.23 -2.55
C LEU A 135 -5.68 14.77 -2.22
N GLY A 136 -5.45 16.09 -2.32
CA GLY A 136 -4.16 16.72 -2.04
C GLY A 136 -3.02 16.19 -2.92
N CYS A 137 -3.28 16.00 -4.22
CA CYS A 137 -2.30 15.52 -5.21
C CYS A 137 -2.45 16.30 -6.53
N THR A 138 -1.73 15.91 -7.58
CA THR A 138 -1.90 16.46 -8.93
C THR A 138 -2.85 15.61 -9.77
N SER A 139 -3.45 16.21 -10.80
CA SER A 139 -4.28 15.47 -11.77
C SER A 139 -3.50 14.37 -12.48
N SER A 140 -2.22 14.61 -12.78
CA SER A 140 -1.34 13.63 -13.43
C SER A 140 -1.05 12.41 -12.56
N GLN A 141 -0.97 12.59 -11.24
CA GLN A 141 -0.84 11.47 -10.30
C GLN A 141 -2.09 10.59 -10.31
N LEU A 142 -3.29 11.16 -10.49
CA LEU A 142 -4.54 10.40 -10.57
C LEU A 142 -4.67 9.68 -11.92
N THR A 143 -4.50 10.39 -13.03
CA THR A 143 -4.65 9.80 -14.37
C THR A 143 -3.55 8.81 -14.71
N GLY A 144 -2.35 9.00 -14.16
CA GLY A 144 -1.23 8.07 -14.30
C GLY A 144 -1.49 6.68 -13.72
N LEU A 145 -2.41 6.53 -12.76
CA LEU A 145 -2.74 5.23 -12.14
C LEU A 145 -3.21 4.20 -13.17
N LYS A 146 -3.87 4.64 -14.26
CA LYS A 146 -4.33 3.76 -15.35
C LYS A 146 -3.19 2.98 -16.02
N ALA A 147 -1.98 3.55 -16.05
CA ALA A 147 -0.83 3.00 -16.76
C ALA A 147 0.35 2.63 -15.85
N ALA A 148 0.32 3.00 -14.56
CA ALA A 148 1.41 2.78 -13.64
C ALA A 148 1.72 1.28 -13.45
N LYS A 149 3.00 0.91 -13.68
CA LYS A 149 3.51 -0.47 -13.47
C LYS A 149 4.13 -0.69 -12.10
N PHE A 150 4.83 0.32 -11.56
CA PHE A 150 5.77 0.14 -10.44
C PHE A 150 5.28 0.65 -9.08
N ALA A 151 3.96 0.92 -8.96
CA ALA A 151 3.26 1.39 -7.76
C ALA A 151 3.11 2.92 -7.63
N THR A 152 2.10 3.34 -6.86
CA THR A 152 1.91 4.72 -6.38
C THR A 152 2.44 4.86 -4.94
N GLY A 153 2.44 6.07 -4.38
CA GLY A 153 2.74 6.26 -2.96
C GLY A 153 1.61 5.72 -2.09
N MET A 154 1.94 5.05 -0.97
CA MET A 154 0.95 4.47 -0.06
C MET A 154 -0.08 5.50 0.43
N THR A 155 0.37 6.71 0.77
CA THR A 155 -0.51 7.81 1.19
C THR A 155 -1.57 8.14 0.14
N LEU A 156 -1.21 8.23 -1.14
CA LEU A 156 -2.19 8.51 -2.19
C LEU A 156 -3.15 7.34 -2.41
N ALA A 157 -2.65 6.10 -2.36
CA ALA A 157 -3.51 4.91 -2.44
C ALA A 157 -4.56 4.94 -1.32
N MET A 158 -4.14 5.19 -0.07
CA MET A 158 -5.07 5.25 1.05
C MET A 158 -6.06 6.39 0.93
N ARG A 159 -5.64 7.61 0.58
CA ARG A 159 -6.59 8.71 0.32
C ARG A 159 -7.66 8.34 -0.69
N ILE A 160 -7.31 7.60 -1.75
CA ILE A 160 -8.28 7.14 -2.75
C ILE A 160 -9.24 6.12 -2.14
N THR A 161 -8.74 5.08 -1.44
CA THR A 161 -9.58 4.06 -0.78
C THR A 161 -10.58 4.69 0.20
N GLN A 162 -10.11 5.67 0.98
CA GLN A 162 -10.94 6.39 1.96
C GLN A 162 -11.97 7.31 1.28
N ALA A 163 -11.59 7.96 0.17
CA ALA A 163 -12.51 8.81 -0.59
C ALA A 163 -13.59 8.00 -1.33
N THR A 164 -13.27 6.79 -1.80
CA THR A 164 -14.22 5.89 -2.47
C THR A 164 -15.00 5.00 -1.49
N ARG A 165 -14.66 5.06 -0.19
CA ARG A 165 -15.22 4.20 0.88
C ARG A 165 -15.11 2.72 0.54
N ARG A 166 -13.98 2.32 -0.04
CA ARG A 166 -13.68 0.94 -0.40
C ARG A 166 -12.37 0.51 0.26
N PRO A 167 -12.33 -0.64 0.94
CA PRO A 167 -11.13 -1.10 1.61
C PRO A 167 -9.99 -1.35 0.60
N ALA A 168 -8.75 -1.16 1.04
CA ALA A 168 -7.56 -1.37 0.24
C ALA A 168 -7.47 -2.81 -0.30
N ALA A 169 -7.95 -3.79 0.46
CA ALA A 169 -8.02 -5.19 0.07
C ALA A 169 -8.79 -5.41 -1.26
N GLU A 170 -9.79 -4.58 -1.58
CA GLU A 170 -10.52 -4.67 -2.86
C GLU A 170 -9.63 -4.35 -4.07
N PHE A 171 -8.54 -3.62 -3.85
CA PHE A 171 -7.58 -3.21 -4.88
C PHE A 171 -6.28 -4.02 -4.82
N VAL A 172 -6.26 -5.12 -4.06
CA VAL A 172 -5.12 -6.03 -3.98
C VAL A 172 -5.49 -7.34 -4.64
N ASP A 173 -4.69 -7.75 -5.63
CA ASP A 173 -4.81 -9.06 -6.26
C ASP A 173 -3.74 -10.01 -5.70
N VAL A 174 -4.10 -11.28 -5.58
CA VAL A 174 -3.16 -12.39 -5.41
C VAL A 174 -2.63 -12.75 -6.79
N ALA A 175 -1.37 -12.46 -7.05
CA ALA A 175 -0.80 -12.46 -8.40
C ALA A 175 0.48 -13.27 -8.49
N CYS A 176 0.68 -13.89 -9.65
CA CYS A 176 1.92 -14.56 -10.06
C CYS A 176 2.81 -13.66 -10.97
N TRP A 177 2.58 -12.34 -10.98
CA TRP A 177 3.28 -11.39 -11.86
C TRP A 177 4.02 -10.26 -11.14
#